data_AF-A0A7W0PJR1-F1
#
_entry.id   AF-A0A7W0PJR1-F1
#
_cell.length_a   1.000
_cell.length_b   1.000
_cell.length_c   1.000
_cell.angle_alpha   90.00
_cell.angle_beta   90.00
_cell.angle_gamma   90.00
#
_symmetry.space_group_name_H-M   'P 1'
#
loop_
_entity.id
_entity.type
_entity.pdbx_description
1 polymer ?
#
loop_
_entity_poly.entity_id
_entity_poly.type
_entity_poly.pdbx_seq_one_letter_code
_entity_poly.pdbx_strand_id
1 'polypeptide(L)'
;MCIIGTELAAELQEMMIVLQVGALLLLAGVALFKVYDGSAPEGSTKPELDWLSPFAISSTSTLVSALLIGVFIYWGWESAVNLTEETRDSARAPGLAGVLSTVILLVTYVGVSIAVVAYAGLETLAEYDDDDAIFAALGADVLGSPWDKLVILAIVTSAVASTQTTIIPSSRTSFSMGRQSVLPRIFAAVHPRFRTPGSRRR
;
A
#
# COMPACT_ATOMS: atom_id res chain seq x y z
N MET A 1 5.05 -23.69 -5.88
CA MET A 1 4.48 -22.58 -5.09
C MET A 1 3.15 -22.03 -5.62
N CYS A 2 2.58 -22.52 -6.75
CA CYS A 2 1.40 -21.87 -7.35
C CYS A 2 0.11 -22.74 -7.49
N ILE A 3 -0.05 -23.85 -6.73
CA ILE A 3 -1.42 -24.27 -6.29
C ILE A 3 -1.49 -24.33 -4.77
N ILE A 4 -0.58 -25.04 -4.11
CA ILE A 4 -0.54 -25.08 -2.64
C ILE A 4 -0.17 -23.69 -2.06
N GLY A 5 0.43 -22.82 -2.89
CA GLY A 5 0.86 -21.50 -2.46
C GLY A 5 -0.01 -20.34 -2.91
N THR A 6 -1.17 -20.52 -3.54
CA THR A 6 -2.08 -19.38 -3.78
C THR A 6 -2.82 -18.99 -2.51
N GLU A 7 -3.32 -19.98 -1.75
CA GLU A 7 -3.93 -19.75 -0.43
C GLU A 7 -2.87 -19.28 0.57
N LEU A 8 -1.72 -19.96 0.64
CA LEU A 8 -0.61 -19.53 1.49
C LEU A 8 -0.05 -18.15 1.10
N ALA A 9 0.03 -17.82 -0.20
CA ALA A 9 0.45 -16.48 -0.62
C ALA A 9 -0.60 -15.42 -0.28
N ALA A 10 -1.90 -15.74 -0.40
CA ALA A 10 -2.97 -14.83 0.00
C ALA A 10 -2.94 -14.58 1.51
N GLU A 11 -2.80 -15.62 2.33
CA GLU A 11 -2.68 -15.51 3.80
C GLU A 11 -1.43 -14.74 4.23
N LEU A 12 -0.29 -15.01 3.59
CA LEU A 12 0.96 -14.27 3.84
C LEU A 12 0.84 -12.81 3.40
N GLN A 13 0.22 -12.54 2.24
CA GLN A 13 -0.01 -11.18 1.76
C GLN A 13 -0.94 -10.42 2.72
N GLU A 14 -2.03 -11.04 3.16
CA GLU A 14 -2.94 -10.44 4.13
C GLU A 14 -2.22 -10.13 5.45
N MET A 15 -1.43 -11.06 5.97
CA MET A 15 -0.63 -10.86 7.17
C MET A 15 0.36 -9.70 7.01
N MET A 16 1.06 -9.63 5.87
CA MET A 16 1.98 -8.52 5.57
C MET A 16 1.25 -7.18 5.47
N ILE A 17 0.06 -7.15 4.86
CA ILE A 17 -0.76 -5.94 4.75
C ILE A 17 -1.24 -5.46 6.12
N VAL A 18 -1.69 -6.37 6.97
CA VAL A 18 -2.13 -6.02 8.33
C VAL A 18 -0.95 -5.49 9.15
N LEU A 19 0.22 -6.12 9.03
CA LEU A 19 1.43 -5.67 9.72
C LEU A 19 1.87 -4.27 9.26
N GLN A 20 1.96 -4.03 7.94
CA GLN A 20 2.41 -2.73 7.42
C GLN A 20 1.43 -1.60 7.78
N VAL A 21 0.11 -1.82 7.60
CA VAL A 21 -0.91 -0.80 7.92
C VAL A 21 -0.95 -0.56 9.42
N GLY A 22 -0.85 -1.62 10.23
CA GLY A 22 -0.77 -1.51 11.67
C GLY A 22 0.45 -0.72 12.15
N ALA A 23 1.63 -0.96 11.58
CA ALA A 23 2.84 -0.23 11.92
C ALA A 23 2.75 1.26 11.56
N LEU A 24 2.18 1.59 10.39
CA LEU A 24 1.96 2.98 9.98
C LEU A 24 0.95 3.70 10.87
N LEU A 25 -0.16 3.05 11.21
CA LEU A 25 -1.16 3.63 12.12
C LEU A 25 -0.61 3.81 13.54
N LEU A 26 0.22 2.87 14.01
CA LEU A 26 0.89 2.98 15.29
C LEU A 26 1.88 4.16 15.28
N LEU A 27 2.70 4.29 14.24
CA LEU A 27 3.59 5.44 14.06
C LEU A 27 2.81 6.76 14.04
N ALA A 28 1.72 6.83 13.28
CA ALA A 28 0.88 8.02 13.20
C ALA A 28 0.27 8.39 14.58
N GLY A 29 -0.22 7.40 15.33
CA GLY A 29 -0.78 7.61 16.66
C GLY A 29 0.25 8.11 17.67
N VAL A 30 1.44 7.51 17.70
CA VAL A 30 2.54 7.93 18.60
C VAL A 30 3.09 9.30 18.21
N ALA A 31 3.23 9.57 16.91
CA ALA A 31 3.66 10.88 16.41
C ALA A 31 2.71 11.98 16.86
N LEU A 32 1.39 11.80 16.66
CA LEU A 32 0.39 12.76 17.12
C LEU A 32 0.40 12.90 18.65
N PHE A 33 0.50 11.79 19.39
CA PHE A 33 0.60 11.83 20.85
C PHE A 33 1.78 12.71 21.31
N LYS A 34 2.97 12.53 20.74
CA LYS A 34 4.15 13.35 21.05
C LYS A 34 3.96 14.84 20.71
N VAL A 35 3.28 15.14 19.60
CA VAL A 35 2.95 16.53 19.21
C VAL A 35 1.99 17.18 20.21
N TYR A 36 1.01 16.43 20.74
CA TYR A 36 0.08 16.94 21.75
C TYR A 36 0.69 17.02 23.17
N ASP A 37 1.59 16.09 23.52
CA ASP A 37 2.31 16.06 24.79
C ASP A 37 3.43 17.11 24.87
N GLY A 38 3.81 17.71 23.73
CA GLY A 38 4.84 18.74 23.65
C GLY A 38 6.27 18.19 23.68
N SER A 39 6.44 16.88 23.55
CA SER A 39 7.74 16.20 23.45
C SER A 39 8.25 16.09 22.01
N ALA A 40 7.62 16.79 21.07
CA ALA A 40 7.97 16.77 19.66
C ALA A 40 9.06 17.82 19.34
N PRO A 41 9.81 17.66 18.23
CA PRO A 41 10.89 18.57 17.84
C PRO A 41 10.42 20.03 17.64
N GLU A 42 11.36 20.99 17.66
CA GLU A 42 11.07 22.43 17.52
C GLU A 42 10.42 22.83 16.17
N GLY A 43 10.36 21.93 15.19
CA GLY A 43 9.64 22.08 13.92
C GLY A 43 8.23 21.49 13.88
N SER A 44 7.75 20.91 14.99
CA SER A 44 6.44 20.27 15.05
C SER A 44 5.29 21.28 15.02
N THR A 45 4.23 20.94 14.30
CA THR A 45 3.03 21.78 14.15
C THR A 45 1.78 20.99 14.50
N LYS A 46 0.85 21.64 15.20
CA LYS A 46 -0.41 20.98 15.54
C LYS A 46 -1.30 20.92 14.29
N PRO A 47 -1.94 19.77 14.00
CA PRO A 47 -2.87 19.68 12.89
C PRO A 47 -4.01 20.71 13.05
N GLU A 48 -4.23 21.51 12.01
CA GLU A 48 -5.33 22.46 11.93
C GLU A 48 -6.34 22.02 10.87
N LEU A 49 -7.63 22.35 11.06
CA LEU A 49 -8.69 21.99 10.11
C LEU A 49 -8.46 22.62 8.72
N ASP A 50 -7.74 23.74 8.65
CA ASP A 50 -7.40 24.41 7.40
C ASP A 50 -6.46 23.58 6.50
N TRP A 51 -5.72 22.61 7.05
CA TRP A 51 -4.88 21.70 6.26
C TRP A 51 -5.68 20.83 5.29
N LEU A 52 -6.97 20.60 5.58
CA LEU A 52 -7.88 19.85 4.74
C LEU A 52 -8.67 20.72 3.77
N SER A 53 -8.52 22.06 3.86
CA SER A 53 -9.26 22.99 3.02
C SER A 53 -8.63 23.11 1.63
N PRO A 54 -9.30 22.68 0.55
CA PRO A 54 -8.79 22.87 -0.80
C PRO A 54 -8.76 24.35 -1.21
N PHE A 55 -9.49 25.21 -0.49
CA PHE A 55 -9.55 26.65 -0.72
C PHE A 55 -8.42 27.43 -0.04
N ALA A 56 -7.66 26.79 0.85
CA ALA A 56 -6.45 27.38 1.42
C ALA A 56 -5.29 27.44 0.41
N ILE A 57 -5.38 26.69 -0.69
CA ILE A 57 -4.36 26.64 -1.74
C ILE A 57 -4.55 27.82 -2.70
N SER A 58 -3.64 28.79 -2.64
CA SER A 58 -3.69 30.02 -3.45
C SER A 58 -3.25 29.84 -4.91
N SER A 59 -2.62 28.71 -5.25
CA SER A 59 -2.10 28.41 -6.59
C SER A 59 -2.87 27.26 -7.24
N THR A 60 -3.56 27.55 -8.34
CA THR A 60 -4.26 26.53 -9.15
C THR A 60 -3.30 25.46 -9.68
N SER A 61 -2.06 25.83 -10.01
CA SER A 61 -1.04 24.89 -10.48
C SER A 61 -0.69 23.85 -9.40
N THR A 62 -0.52 24.31 -8.16
CA THR A 62 -0.22 23.44 -7.02
C THR A 62 -1.39 22.51 -6.73
N LEU A 63 -2.62 23.02 -6.79
CA LEU A 63 -3.83 22.22 -6.61
C LEU A 63 -3.92 21.10 -7.68
N VAL A 64 -3.69 21.44 -8.95
CA VAL A 64 -3.74 20.46 -10.05
C VAL A 64 -2.66 19.38 -9.88
N SER A 65 -1.43 19.76 -9.57
CA SER A 65 -0.34 18.79 -9.34
C SER A 65 -0.64 17.86 -8.17
N ALA A 66 -1.14 18.38 -7.05
CA ALA A 66 -1.55 17.57 -5.89
C ALA A 66 -2.71 16.62 -6.24
N LEU A 67 -3.70 17.08 -7.01
CA LEU A 67 -4.80 16.24 -7.50
C LEU A 67 -4.30 15.11 -8.40
N LEU A 68 -3.34 15.38 -9.29
CA LEU A 68 -2.77 14.36 -10.17
C LEU A 68 -2.05 13.26 -9.38
N ILE A 69 -1.26 13.64 -8.37
CA ILE A 69 -0.60 12.68 -7.47
C ILE A 69 -1.64 11.90 -6.68
N GLY A 70 -2.67 12.57 -6.16
CA GLY A 70 -3.79 11.91 -5.48
C GLY A 70 -4.46 10.85 -6.35
N VAL A 71 -4.83 11.19 -7.59
CA VAL A 71 -5.43 10.24 -8.55
C VAL A 71 -4.48 9.08 -8.87
N PHE A 72 -3.18 9.36 -9.03
CA PHE A 72 -2.17 8.34 -9.28
C PHE A 72 -2.08 7.31 -8.16
N ILE A 73 -2.17 7.74 -6.90
CA ILE A 73 -2.15 6.87 -5.73
C ILE A 73 -3.37 5.92 -5.67
N TYR A 74 -4.52 6.36 -6.17
CA TYR A 74 -5.73 5.53 -6.25
C TYR A 74 -5.79 4.64 -7.51
N TRP A 75 -4.77 4.70 -8.37
CA TRP A 75 -4.69 3.83 -9.53
C TRP A 75 -4.46 2.37 -9.10
N GLY A 76 -5.29 1.43 -9.60
CA GLY A 76 -5.23 0.02 -9.20
C GLY A 76 -6.50 -0.55 -8.58
N TRP A 77 -7.52 0.29 -8.32
CA TRP A 77 -8.83 -0.15 -7.82
C TRP A 77 -9.52 -1.16 -8.76
N GLU A 78 -9.23 -1.10 -10.06
CA GLU A 78 -9.74 -2.04 -11.06
C GLU A 78 -9.26 -3.49 -10.83
N SER A 79 -8.09 -3.66 -10.20
CA SER A 79 -7.56 -4.98 -9.85
C SER A 79 -8.42 -5.68 -8.79
N ALA A 80 -9.02 -4.93 -7.86
CA ALA A 80 -9.95 -5.48 -6.88
C ALA A 80 -11.24 -5.97 -7.54
N VAL A 81 -11.70 -5.30 -8.60
CA VAL A 81 -12.89 -5.69 -9.37
C VAL A 81 -12.63 -6.94 -10.22
N ASN A 82 -11.42 -7.12 -10.74
CA ASN A 82 -11.06 -8.31 -11.52
C ASN A 82 -11.08 -9.62 -10.70
N LEU A 83 -11.01 -9.54 -9.35
CA LEU A 83 -11.09 -10.69 -8.45
C LEU A 83 -12.52 -11.12 -8.08
N THR A 84 -13.54 -10.49 -8.72
CA THR A 84 -14.97 -10.78 -8.51
C THR A 84 -15.34 -12.23 -8.82
N GLU A 85 -14.72 -12.84 -9.83
CA GLU A 85 -15.05 -14.22 -10.24
C GLU A 85 -14.57 -15.29 -9.25
N GLU A 86 -13.65 -14.95 -8.35
CA GLU A 86 -13.09 -15.85 -7.34
C GLU A 86 -13.71 -15.66 -5.96
N THR A 87 -14.57 -14.65 -5.81
CA THR A 87 -15.25 -14.38 -4.54
C THR A 87 -16.52 -15.22 -4.42
N ARG A 88 -16.72 -15.82 -3.25
CA ARG A 88 -17.88 -16.70 -2.94
C ARG A 88 -19.25 -16.01 -3.14
N ASP A 89 -19.29 -14.68 -3.13
CA ASP A 89 -20.48 -13.85 -3.38
C ASP A 89 -20.18 -12.71 -4.38
N SER A 90 -20.15 -13.07 -5.67
CA SER A 90 -19.77 -12.18 -6.77
C SER A 90 -20.73 -11.00 -7.01
N ALA A 91 -21.94 -11.01 -6.43
CA ALA A 91 -22.95 -9.98 -6.67
C ALA A 91 -22.80 -8.74 -5.77
N ARG A 92 -22.21 -8.88 -4.58
CA ARG A 92 -22.12 -7.77 -3.59
C ARG A 92 -20.74 -7.63 -2.96
N ALA A 93 -19.99 -8.72 -2.79
CA ALA A 93 -18.68 -8.67 -2.16
C ALA A 93 -17.67 -7.77 -2.87
N PRO A 94 -17.56 -7.74 -4.21
CA PRO A 94 -16.53 -6.92 -4.87
C PRO A 94 -16.80 -5.42 -4.76
N GLY A 95 -18.07 -5.02 -4.88
CA GLY A 95 -18.47 -3.61 -4.73
C GLY A 95 -18.22 -3.10 -3.31
N LEU A 96 -18.61 -3.89 -2.30
CA LEU A 96 -18.38 -3.52 -0.90
C LEU A 96 -16.88 -3.55 -0.55
N ALA A 97 -16.14 -4.56 -1.01
CA ALA A 97 -14.71 -4.66 -0.78
C ALA A 97 -13.92 -3.51 -1.43
N GLY A 98 -14.32 -3.08 -2.64
CA GLY A 98 -13.72 -1.93 -3.32
C GLY A 98 -13.96 -0.61 -2.57
N VAL A 99 -15.18 -0.37 -2.10
CA VAL A 99 -15.50 0.83 -1.32
C VAL A 99 -14.78 0.81 0.03
N LEU A 100 -14.84 -0.30 0.77
CA LEU A 100 -14.19 -0.42 2.07
C LEU A 100 -12.66 -0.29 1.96
N SER A 101 -12.03 -0.93 0.98
CA SER A 101 -10.58 -0.82 0.79
C SER A 101 -10.18 0.61 0.45
N THR A 102 -10.94 1.31 -0.39
CA THR A 102 -10.69 2.70 -0.75
C THR A 102 -10.83 3.62 0.47
N VAL A 103 -11.85 3.43 1.29
CA VAL A 103 -12.06 4.22 2.52
C VAL A 103 -10.94 3.95 3.54
N ILE A 104 -10.56 2.70 3.76
CA ILE A 104 -9.46 2.34 4.68
C ILE A 104 -8.14 2.95 4.19
N LEU A 105 -7.87 2.86 2.88
CA LEU A 105 -6.69 3.45 2.27
C LEU A 105 -6.67 4.97 2.47
N LEU A 106 -7.80 5.64 2.19
CA LEU A 106 -7.95 7.09 2.35
C LEU A 106 -7.68 7.54 3.78
N VAL A 107 -8.31 6.87 4.76
CA VAL A 107 -8.14 7.19 6.18
C VAL A 107 -6.69 6.98 6.63
N THR A 108 -6.09 5.87 6.20
CA THR A 108 -4.70 5.56 6.54
C THR A 108 -3.74 6.60 5.95
N TYR A 109 -3.92 6.95 4.67
CA TYR A 109 -3.04 7.89 3.98
C TYR A 109 -3.15 9.29 4.58
N VAL A 110 -4.38 9.81 4.70
CA VAL A 110 -4.61 11.15 5.27
C VAL A 110 -4.12 11.19 6.73
N GLY A 111 -4.42 10.17 7.53
CA GLY A 111 -4.00 10.10 8.93
C GLY A 111 -2.48 10.07 9.10
N VAL A 112 -1.79 9.22 8.32
CA VAL A 112 -0.32 9.13 8.36
C VAL A 112 0.33 10.41 7.83
N SER A 113 -0.15 10.98 6.72
CA SER A 113 0.37 12.23 6.18
C SER A 113 0.24 13.38 7.19
N ILE A 114 -0.91 13.52 7.84
CA ILE A 114 -1.09 14.54 8.89
C ILE A 114 -0.13 14.30 10.04
N ALA A 115 0.01 13.06 10.52
CA ALA A 115 0.87 12.73 11.65
C ALA A 115 2.36 12.99 11.35
N VAL A 116 2.80 12.63 10.15
CA VAL A 116 4.18 12.84 9.68
C VAL A 116 4.47 14.33 9.53
N VAL A 117 3.58 15.10 8.88
CA VAL A 117 3.74 16.56 8.74
C VAL A 117 3.70 17.26 10.09
N ALA A 118 2.81 16.84 10.99
CA ALA A 118 2.68 17.41 12.32
C ALA A 118 3.93 17.19 13.18
N TYR A 119 4.54 16.01 13.10
CA TYR A 119 5.73 15.68 13.89
C TYR A 119 7.03 16.22 13.28
N ALA A 120 7.24 15.98 11.99
CA ALA A 120 8.49 16.32 11.30
C ALA A 120 8.56 17.80 10.90
N GLY A 121 7.42 18.41 10.55
CA GLY A 121 7.39 19.73 9.93
C GLY A 121 7.76 19.68 8.44
N LEU A 122 7.18 20.60 7.66
CA LEU A 122 7.34 20.63 6.19
C LEU A 122 8.78 20.84 5.73
N GLU A 123 9.60 21.56 6.50
CA GLU A 123 11.00 21.84 6.15
C GLU A 123 11.86 20.58 6.19
N THR A 124 11.72 19.76 7.24
CA THR A 124 12.44 18.49 7.35
C THR A 124 11.98 17.51 6.28
N LEU A 125 10.68 17.46 5.98
CA LEU A 125 10.15 16.62 4.88
C LEU A 125 10.72 17.00 3.51
N ALA A 126 11.00 18.28 3.26
CA ALA A 126 11.57 18.74 2.00
C ALA A 126 13.07 18.44 1.84
N GLU A 127 13.77 18.08 2.92
CA GLU A 127 15.21 17.78 2.90
C GLU A 127 15.50 16.33 2.48
N TYR A 128 14.51 15.44 2.59
CA TYR A 128 14.62 14.05 2.18
C TYR A 128 14.00 13.82 0.81
N ASP A 129 14.78 13.27 -0.12
CA ASP A 129 14.32 12.85 -1.44
C ASP A 129 13.69 11.44 -1.45
N ASP A 130 13.84 10.66 -0.37
CA ASP A 130 13.43 9.25 -0.30
C ASP A 130 12.47 9.00 0.88
N ASP A 131 11.23 8.59 0.56
CA ASP A 131 10.16 8.29 1.51
C ASP A 131 10.58 7.21 2.53
N ASP A 132 11.29 6.16 2.08
CA ASP A 132 11.69 5.05 2.96
C ASP A 132 12.66 5.52 4.05
N ALA A 133 13.56 6.44 3.69
CA ALA A 133 14.53 7.03 4.60
C ALA A 133 13.83 7.93 5.65
N ILE A 134 12.80 8.68 5.24
CA ILE A 134 11.99 9.51 6.15
C ILE A 134 11.26 8.63 7.17
N PHE A 135 10.56 7.59 6.71
CA PHE A 135 9.82 6.70 7.61
C PHE A 135 10.73 5.93 8.57
N ALA A 136 11.93 5.54 8.12
CA ALA A 136 12.92 4.91 9.00
C ALA A 136 13.45 5.89 10.06
N ALA A 137 13.80 7.12 9.67
CA ALA A 137 14.27 8.16 10.58
C ALA A 137 13.18 8.57 11.59
N LEU A 138 11.95 8.80 11.12
CA LEU A 138 10.81 9.08 11.97
C LEU A 138 10.45 7.91 12.87
N GLY A 139 10.53 6.67 12.38
CA GLY A 139 10.29 5.49 13.21
C GLY A 139 11.26 5.42 14.39
N ALA A 140 12.54 5.70 14.16
CA ALA A 140 13.56 5.75 15.21
C ALA A 140 13.31 6.88 16.22
N ASP A 141 12.97 8.08 15.73
CA ASP A 141 12.79 9.27 16.57
C ASP A 141 11.44 9.29 17.33
N VAL A 142 10.35 8.90 16.65
CA VAL A 142 9.00 8.87 17.20
C VAL A 142 8.82 7.71 18.18
N LEU A 143 9.21 6.48 17.82
CA LEU A 143 8.92 5.31 18.66
C LEU A 143 10.07 4.93 19.60
N GLY A 144 11.31 5.23 19.23
CA GLY A 144 12.49 4.75 19.95
C GLY A 144 12.66 3.23 19.92
N SER A 145 13.80 2.76 20.41
CA SER A 145 14.07 1.31 20.48
C SER A 145 13.24 0.65 21.58
N PRO A 146 12.61 -0.52 21.34
CA PRO A 146 12.74 -1.42 20.19
C PRO A 146 11.62 -1.31 19.14
N TRP A 147 10.72 -0.34 19.26
CA TRP A 147 9.52 -0.22 18.43
C TRP A 147 9.82 0.32 17.03
N ASP A 148 10.91 1.06 16.87
CA ASP A 148 11.53 1.44 15.59
C ASP A 148 11.69 0.26 14.62
N LYS A 149 12.05 -0.92 15.13
CA LYS A 149 12.23 -2.14 14.34
C LYS A 149 10.94 -2.62 13.68
N LEU A 150 9.78 -2.33 14.24
CA LEU A 150 8.50 -2.69 13.62
C LEU A 150 8.24 -1.86 12.36
N VAL A 151 8.63 -0.59 12.37
CA VAL A 151 8.51 0.29 11.20
C VAL A 151 9.47 -0.16 10.10
N ILE A 152 10.72 -0.49 10.47
CA ILE A 152 11.70 -1.05 9.51
C ILE A 152 11.19 -2.38 8.94
N LEU A 153 10.65 -3.26 9.78
CA LEU A 153 10.07 -4.52 9.32
C LEU A 153 8.90 -4.27 8.36
N ALA A 154 8.03 -3.31 8.65
CA ALA A 154 6.93 -2.91 7.78
C ALA A 154 7.42 -2.44 6.40
N ILE A 155 8.47 -1.60 6.35
CA ILE A 155 9.10 -1.13 5.10
C ILE A 155 9.62 -2.33 4.29
N VAL A 156 10.37 -3.23 4.91
CA VAL A 156 10.90 -4.42 4.24
C VAL A 156 9.77 -5.34 3.74
N THR A 157 8.72 -5.55 4.54
CA THR A 157 7.56 -6.35 4.12
C THR A 157 6.78 -5.70 2.99
N SER A 158 6.70 -4.37 2.95
CA SER A 158 6.05 -3.62 1.86
C SER A 158 6.78 -3.84 0.54
N ALA A 159 8.12 -3.79 0.53
CA ALA A 159 8.92 -4.09 -0.67
C ALA A 159 8.68 -5.52 -1.19
N VAL A 160 8.55 -6.50 -0.27
CA VAL A 160 8.23 -7.89 -0.62
C VAL A 160 6.78 -8.02 -1.14
N ALA A 161 5.82 -7.37 -0.50
CA ALA A 161 4.42 -7.39 -0.90
C ALA A 161 4.21 -6.74 -2.29
N SER A 162 4.91 -5.64 -2.58
CA SER A 162 4.91 -5.00 -3.90
C SER A 162 5.43 -5.95 -4.98
N THR A 163 6.51 -6.68 -4.67
CA THR A 163 7.05 -7.71 -5.57
C THR A 163 6.04 -8.84 -5.82
N GLN A 164 5.36 -9.33 -4.79
CA GLN A 164 4.34 -10.39 -4.92
C GLN A 164 3.14 -9.92 -5.75
N THR A 165 2.71 -8.67 -5.55
CA THR A 165 1.60 -8.05 -6.29
C THR A 165 1.88 -7.96 -7.79
N THR A 166 3.13 -7.98 -8.23
CA THR A 166 3.51 -7.98 -9.65
C THR A 166 3.51 -9.40 -10.26
N ILE A 167 3.90 -10.41 -9.48
CA ILE A 167 4.06 -11.80 -9.96
C ILE A 167 2.69 -12.48 -10.19
N ILE A 168 1.71 -12.21 -9.34
CA ILE A 168 0.40 -12.88 -9.39
C ILE A 168 -0.40 -12.48 -10.65
N PRO A 169 -0.59 -11.19 -10.98
CA PRO A 169 -1.33 -10.77 -12.17
C PRO A 169 -0.58 -11.12 -13.46
N SER A 170 0.75 -11.00 -13.49
CA SER A 170 1.55 -11.34 -14.69
C SER A 170 1.44 -12.82 -15.06
N SER A 171 1.41 -13.71 -14.07
CA SER A 171 1.18 -15.15 -14.29
C SER A 171 -0.25 -15.46 -14.77
N ARG A 172 -1.27 -14.78 -14.23
CA ARG A 172 -2.68 -14.90 -14.64
C ARG A 172 -2.91 -14.41 -16.07
N THR A 173 -2.34 -13.25 -16.41
CA THR A 173 -2.41 -12.68 -17.76
C THR A 173 -1.71 -13.58 -18.77
N SER A 174 -0.52 -14.09 -18.46
CA SER A 174 0.21 -15.04 -19.31
C SER A 174 -0.59 -16.32 -19.55
N PHE A 175 -1.31 -16.81 -18.54
CA PHE A 175 -2.18 -17.98 -18.66
C PHE A 175 -3.40 -17.71 -19.54
N SER A 176 -4.08 -16.58 -19.34
CA SER A 176 -5.26 -16.18 -20.12
C SER A 176 -4.92 -15.98 -21.60
N MET A 177 -3.78 -15.32 -21.89
CA MET A 177 -3.26 -15.13 -23.25
C MET A 177 -2.84 -16.46 -23.90
N GLY A 178 -2.29 -17.40 -23.13
CA GLY A 178 -2.05 -18.78 -23.57
C GLY A 178 -3.35 -19.52 -23.90
N ARG A 179 -4.41 -19.36 -23.10
CA ARG A 179 -5.74 -19.96 -23.33
C ARG A 179 -6.43 -19.40 -24.57
N GLN A 180 -6.25 -18.12 -24.86
CA GLN A 180 -6.78 -17.46 -26.06
C GLN A 180 -5.95 -17.74 -27.33
N SER A 181 -4.92 -18.61 -27.25
CA SER A 181 -4.03 -18.98 -28.38
C SER A 181 -3.26 -17.81 -29.02
N VAL A 182 -3.13 -16.69 -28.30
CA VAL A 182 -2.34 -15.51 -28.73
C VAL A 182 -0.84 -15.75 -28.53
N LEU A 183 -0.48 -16.60 -27.58
CA LEU A 183 0.89 -17.06 -27.30
C LEU A 183 1.09 -18.54 -27.68
N PRO A 184 2.32 -18.99 -27.97
CA PRO A 184 2.62 -20.38 -28.32
C PRO A 184 2.07 -21.36 -27.26
N ARG A 185 1.49 -22.49 -27.71
CA ARG A 185 0.79 -23.52 -26.88
C ARG A 185 1.58 -24.05 -25.66
N ILE A 186 2.88 -23.79 -25.59
CA ILE A 186 3.75 -24.07 -24.46
C ILE A 186 3.30 -23.32 -23.19
N PHE A 187 2.71 -22.12 -23.33
CA PHE A 187 2.17 -21.33 -22.21
C PHE A 187 0.72 -21.70 -21.85
N ALA A 188 0.03 -22.45 -22.71
CA ALA A 188 -1.31 -22.99 -22.46
C ALA A 188 -1.29 -24.34 -21.73
N ALA A 189 -0.10 -24.96 -21.59
CA ALA A 189 0.06 -26.25 -20.94
C ALA A 189 0.00 -26.10 -19.42
N VAL A 190 -1.11 -26.57 -18.85
CA VAL A 190 -1.33 -26.66 -17.41
C VAL A 190 -0.67 -27.94 -16.87
N HIS A 191 0.21 -27.82 -15.88
CA HIS A 191 0.79 -29.01 -15.24
C HIS A 191 -0.32 -29.84 -14.56
N PRO A 192 -0.52 -31.14 -14.86
CA PRO A 192 -1.68 -31.91 -14.40
C PRO A 192 -1.75 -32.09 -12.88
N ARG A 193 -0.62 -31.96 -12.18
CA ARG A 193 -0.52 -32.04 -10.71
C ARG A 193 -0.49 -30.66 -10.02
N PHE A 194 -0.09 -29.61 -10.74
CA PHE A 194 0.22 -28.29 -10.17
C PHE A 194 -0.47 -27.13 -10.90
N ARG A 195 -1.48 -27.38 -11.74
CA ARG A 195 -2.46 -26.41 -12.30
C ARG A 195 -1.92 -25.01 -12.58
N THR A 196 -0.68 -24.95 -13.03
CA THR A 196 0.08 -23.72 -13.23
C THR A 196 0.58 -23.69 -14.66
N PRO A 197 0.73 -22.50 -15.26
CA PRO A 197 1.25 -22.35 -16.60
C PRO A 197 2.75 -22.65 -16.53
N GLY A 198 3.16 -23.80 -17.08
CA GLY A 198 4.54 -24.23 -16.98
C GLY A 198 4.86 -25.24 -18.06
N SER A 199 5.83 -24.90 -18.91
CA SER A 199 6.24 -25.73 -20.03
C SER A 199 6.66 -27.12 -19.55
N ARG A 200 6.02 -28.16 -20.10
CA ARG A 200 6.46 -29.55 -19.96
C ARG A 200 7.76 -29.70 -20.75
N ARG A 201 8.93 -29.44 -20.15
CA ARG A 201 10.20 -29.86 -20.75
C ARG A 201 10.29 -31.39 -20.62
N ARG A 202 10.54 -32.03 -21.78
CA ARG A 202 10.86 -33.45 -21.90
C ARG A 202 12.11 -33.79 -21.13
#